data_AF-A0A2P8NET0-F1
#
_entry.id   AF-A0A2P8NET0-F1
#
_cell.length_a   1.000
_cell.length_b   1.000
_cell.length_c   1.000
_cell.angle_alpha   90.00
_cell.angle_beta   90.00
_cell.angle_gamma   90.00
#
_symmetry.space_group_name_H-M   'P 1'
#
loop_
_entity.id
_entity.type
_entity.pdbx_description
1 polymer ?
#
loop_
_entity_poly.entity_id
_entity_poly.type
_entity_poly.pdbx_seq_one_letter_code
_entity_poly.pdbx_strand_id
1 'polypeptide(L)'
;MLDEARTIDDRAIELGYNPDFYRCVQKRIRREAVMAMRFAECRRAARVHRGIASLSGQSTMDEIAAAVCFKHDIPVSEIMGRSKRAEIMACYHEIIRRIHDLRPDITLVAIGRFLGGRDHTCIVHSLARHGGQT
;
A
#
# COMPACT_ATOMS: atom_id res chain seq x y z
N MET A 1 -26.04 -22.09 27.70
CA MET A 1 -25.84 -22.65 26.34
C MET A 1 -24.52 -22.10 25.84
N LEU A 2 -23.45 -22.87 25.96
CA LEU A 2 -22.13 -22.50 25.48
C LEU A 2 -22.09 -22.81 23.99
N ASP A 3 -22.08 -21.75 23.18
CA ASP A 3 -21.92 -21.83 21.73
C ASP A 3 -20.47 -22.26 21.46
N GLU A 4 -20.29 -23.52 21.06
CA GLU A 4 -18.98 -24.11 20.82
C GLU A 4 -18.24 -23.31 19.74
N ALA A 5 -17.06 -22.80 20.09
CA ALA A 5 -16.15 -22.19 19.14
C ALA A 5 -15.65 -23.27 18.16
N ARG A 6 -16.43 -23.55 17.11
CA ARG A 6 -16.07 -24.51 16.06
C ARG A 6 -14.77 -24.07 15.40
N THR A 7 -13.83 -25.00 15.24
CA THR A 7 -12.54 -24.68 14.64
C THR A 7 -12.68 -24.51 13.12
N ILE A 8 -11.72 -23.80 12.51
CA ILE A 8 -11.70 -23.58 11.04
C ILE A 8 -11.63 -24.93 10.30
N ASP A 9 -10.97 -25.92 10.90
CA ASP A 9 -10.77 -27.24 10.31
C ASP A 9 -12.07 -28.06 10.34
N ASP A 10 -12.84 -28.00 11.43
CA ASP A 10 -14.15 -28.68 11.53
C ASP A 10 -15.13 -28.18 10.45
N ARG A 11 -15.14 -26.87 10.24
CA ARG A 11 -15.98 -26.23 9.22
C ARG A 11 -15.52 -26.54 7.79
N ALA A 12 -14.22 -26.78 7.59
CA ALA A 12 -13.69 -27.20 6.29
C ALA A 12 -14.18 -28.61 5.93
N ILE A 13 -14.12 -29.53 6.89
CA ILE A 13 -14.56 -30.93 6.74
C ILE A 13 -16.06 -31.01 6.43
N GLU A 14 -16.89 -30.26 7.17
CA GLU A 14 -18.35 -30.20 6.96
C GLU A 14 -18.72 -29.74 5.55
N LEU A 15 -17.99 -28.76 5.01
CA LEU A 15 -18.21 -28.23 3.67
C LEU A 15 -17.57 -29.10 2.56
N GLY A 16 -16.96 -30.24 2.91
CA GLY A 16 -16.29 -31.15 1.97
C GLY A 16 -14.97 -30.60 1.41
N TYR A 17 -14.37 -29.61 2.06
CA TYR A 17 -13.08 -29.05 1.66
C TYR A 17 -11.92 -29.64 2.46
N ASN A 18 -10.75 -29.71 1.82
CA ASN A 18 -9.50 -29.99 2.52
C ASN A 18 -9.21 -28.85 3.53
N PRO A 19 -8.97 -29.14 4.82
CA PRO A 19 -8.67 -28.14 5.85
C PRO A 19 -7.50 -27.21 5.50
N ASP A 20 -6.42 -27.71 4.89
CA ASP A 20 -5.28 -26.88 4.48
C ASP A 20 -5.65 -25.89 3.37
N PHE A 21 -6.45 -26.36 2.41
CA PHE A 21 -6.99 -25.50 1.35
C PHE A 21 -7.91 -24.43 1.96
N TYR A 22 -8.80 -24.83 2.87
CA TYR A 22 -9.75 -23.91 3.51
C TYR A 22 -9.03 -22.88 4.39
N ARG A 23 -7.98 -23.26 5.12
CA ARG A 23 -7.09 -22.34 5.85
C ARG A 23 -6.41 -21.35 4.92
N CYS A 24 -5.96 -21.79 3.74
CA CYS A 24 -5.35 -20.93 2.74
C CYS A 24 -6.35 -19.90 2.18
N VAL A 25 -7.57 -20.36 1.87
CA VAL A 25 -8.68 -19.50 1.42
C VAL A 25 -9.08 -18.51 2.51
N GLN A 26 -9.21 -18.94 3.77
CA GLN A 26 -9.52 -18.07 4.91
C GLN A 26 -8.41 -17.02 5.15
N LYS A 27 -7.13 -17.39 5.02
CA LYS A 27 -6.01 -16.43 5.07
C LYS A 27 -6.12 -15.38 3.96
N ARG A 28 -6.52 -15.79 2.75
CA ARG A 28 -6.77 -14.87 1.63
C ARG A 28 -7.96 -13.94 1.90
N ILE A 29 -9.11 -14.49 2.28
CA ILE A 29 -10.32 -13.72 2.62
C ILE A 29 -10.03 -12.74 3.76
N ARG A 30 -9.29 -13.15 4.79
CA ARG A 30 -8.92 -12.27 5.91
C ARG A 30 -7.99 -11.13 5.47
N ARG A 31 -7.04 -11.41 4.57
CA ARG A 31 -6.22 -10.37 3.93
C ARG A 31 -7.09 -9.43 3.11
N GLU A 32 -7.98 -9.95 2.27
CA GLU A 32 -8.90 -9.15 1.45
C GLU A 32 -9.84 -8.29 2.30
N ALA A 33 -10.35 -8.81 3.42
CA ALA A 33 -11.19 -8.07 4.35
C ALA A 33 -10.42 -6.96 5.08
N VAL A 34 -9.20 -7.25 5.55
CA VAL A 34 -8.30 -6.23 6.13
C VAL A 34 -7.96 -5.16 5.08
N MET A 35 -7.75 -5.55 3.83
CA MET A 35 -7.54 -4.62 2.72
C MET A 35 -8.79 -3.75 2.49
N ALA A 36 -9.98 -4.34 2.42
CA ALA A 36 -11.24 -3.61 2.26
C ALA A 36 -11.49 -2.60 3.39
N MET A 37 -11.16 -2.96 4.63
CA MET A 37 -11.20 -2.03 5.78
C MET A 37 -10.22 -0.87 5.61
N ARG A 38 -8.98 -1.14 5.20
CA ARG A 38 -7.94 -0.13 4.93
C ARG A 38 -8.32 0.80 3.78
N PHE A 39 -8.96 0.28 2.74
CA PHE A 39 -9.51 1.06 1.63
C PHE A 39 -10.62 2.01 2.09
N ALA A 40 -11.51 1.58 2.98
CA ALA A 40 -12.54 2.45 3.56
C ALA A 40 -11.92 3.58 4.41
N GLU A 41 -10.83 3.30 5.11
CA GLU A 41 -10.08 4.28 5.89
C GLU A 41 -9.33 5.29 5.01
N CYS A 42 -8.64 4.84 3.97
CA CYS A 42 -8.00 5.73 2.99
C CYS A 42 -9.03 6.60 2.24
N ARG A 43 -10.20 6.06 1.88
CA ARG A 43 -11.28 6.86 1.26
C ARG A 43 -11.81 7.96 2.18
N ARG A 44 -11.81 7.75 3.51
CA ARG A 44 -12.16 8.80 4.48
C ARG A 44 -11.07 9.87 4.56
N ALA A 45 -9.79 9.48 4.58
CA ALA A 45 -8.67 10.41 4.63
C ALA A 45 -8.53 11.24 3.33
N ALA A 46 -8.81 10.64 2.16
CA ALA A 46 -8.70 11.32 0.87
C ALA A 46 -9.73 12.45 0.67
N ARG A 47 -10.85 12.47 1.40
CA ARG A 47 -11.79 13.62 1.40
C ARG A 47 -11.14 14.93 1.85
N VAL A 48 -10.01 14.87 2.53
CA VAL A 48 -9.27 16.04 3.03
C VAL A 48 -8.29 16.60 1.98
N HIS A 49 -7.80 15.78 1.04
CA HIS A 49 -6.84 16.22 0.03
C HIS A 49 -7.54 16.58 -1.28
N ARG A 50 -7.38 17.83 -1.74
CA ARG A 50 -7.84 18.37 -3.04
C ARG A 50 -7.10 17.75 -4.24
N GLY A 51 -6.96 16.43 -4.27
CA GLY A 51 -6.30 15.70 -5.34
C GLY A 51 -4.82 16.03 -5.55
N ILE A 52 -4.19 15.33 -6.50
CA ILE A 52 -2.76 15.50 -6.82
C ILE A 52 -2.45 16.91 -7.35
N ALA A 53 -3.42 17.58 -7.97
CA ALA A 53 -3.25 18.91 -8.56
C ALA A 53 -3.06 20.03 -7.51
N SER A 54 -3.41 19.79 -6.25
CA SER A 54 -3.20 20.76 -5.17
C SER A 54 -1.86 20.62 -4.46
N LEU A 55 -1.05 19.62 -4.81
CA LEU A 55 0.25 19.39 -4.17
C LEU A 55 1.24 20.47 -4.61
N SER A 56 1.99 21.00 -3.65
CA SER A 56 3.03 22.01 -3.87
C SER A 56 4.33 21.60 -3.19
N GLY A 57 5.40 22.39 -3.36
CA GLY A 57 6.68 22.12 -2.69
C GLY A 57 6.65 22.24 -1.17
N GLN A 58 5.51 22.60 -0.57
CA GLN A 58 5.30 22.58 0.89
C GLN A 58 4.57 21.33 1.39
N SER A 59 4.03 20.51 0.48
CA SER A 59 3.33 19.30 0.86
C SER A 59 4.26 18.32 1.58
N THR A 60 3.72 17.63 2.58
CA THR A 60 4.47 16.61 3.32
C THR A 60 4.52 15.30 2.52
N MET A 61 5.47 14.42 2.86
CA MET A 61 5.59 13.11 2.21
C MET A 61 4.31 12.27 2.37
N ASP A 62 3.66 12.35 3.53
CA ASP A 62 2.40 11.66 3.81
C ASP A 62 1.25 12.13 2.91
N GLU A 63 1.14 13.45 2.70
CA GLU A 63 0.10 14.02 1.84
C GLU A 63 0.31 13.63 0.37
N ILE A 64 1.57 13.66 -0.09
CA ILE A 64 1.94 13.25 -1.44
C ILE A 64 1.63 11.76 -1.63
N ALA A 65 2.04 10.92 -0.68
CA ALA A 65 1.79 9.48 -0.72
C ALA A 65 0.28 9.17 -0.71
N ALA A 66 -0.48 9.83 0.17
CA ALA A 66 -1.94 9.65 0.27
C ALA A 66 -2.65 10.04 -1.04
N ALA A 67 -2.27 11.16 -1.66
CA ALA A 67 -2.86 11.62 -2.90
C ALA A 67 -2.59 10.66 -4.08
N VAL A 68 -1.37 10.13 -4.18
CA VAL A 68 -1.02 9.15 -5.23
C VAL A 68 -1.69 7.80 -4.95
N CYS A 69 -1.69 7.33 -3.71
CA CYS A 69 -2.40 6.12 -3.28
C CYS A 69 -3.89 6.18 -3.64
N PHE A 70 -4.52 7.34 -3.43
CA PHE A 70 -5.91 7.56 -3.82
C PHE A 70 -6.12 7.46 -5.33
N LYS A 71 -5.23 8.03 -6.14
CA LYS A 71 -5.30 7.92 -7.61
C LYS A 71 -5.22 6.47 -8.11
N HIS A 72 -4.39 5.65 -7.47
CA HIS A 72 -4.17 4.26 -7.88
C HIS A 72 -5.16 3.27 -7.25
N ASP A 73 -6.04 3.72 -6.35
CA ASP A 73 -6.84 2.86 -5.48
C ASP A 73 -5.96 1.79 -4.82
N ILE A 74 -4.91 2.23 -4.12
CA ILE A 74 -4.02 1.37 -3.33
C ILE A 74 -3.84 1.99 -1.95
N PRO A 75 -3.98 1.24 -0.84
CA PRO A 75 -3.82 1.81 0.49
C PRO A 75 -2.33 2.03 0.81
N VAL A 76 -2.01 3.09 1.53
CA VAL A 76 -0.62 3.47 1.89
C VAL A 76 0.11 2.33 2.58
N SER A 77 -0.58 1.55 3.42
CA SER A 77 0.00 0.39 4.10
C SER A 77 0.53 -0.70 3.16
N GLU A 78 -0.05 -0.81 1.96
CA GLU A 78 0.37 -1.80 0.96
C GLU A 78 1.65 -1.36 0.24
N ILE A 79 1.79 -0.05 -0.01
CA ILE A 79 3.01 0.57 -0.54
C ILE A 79 4.17 0.38 0.43
N MET A 80 3.92 0.53 1.73
CA MET A 80 4.92 0.28 2.79
C MET A 80 5.25 -1.21 2.97
N GLY A 81 4.50 -2.11 2.32
CA GLY A 81 4.74 -3.55 2.36
C GLY A 81 5.86 -4.02 1.42
N ARG A 82 6.12 -5.33 1.46
CA ARG A 82 7.09 -6.01 0.56
C ARG A 82 6.48 -6.50 -0.76
N SER A 83 5.21 -6.20 -1.01
CA SER A 83 4.52 -6.64 -2.22
C SER A 83 5.17 -6.01 -3.46
N LYS A 84 5.35 -6.81 -4.51
CA LYS A 84 5.96 -6.41 -5.78
C LYS A 84 4.99 -6.52 -6.97
N ARG A 85 3.68 -6.54 -6.71
CA ARG A 85 2.68 -6.53 -7.79
C ARG A 85 2.88 -5.29 -8.65
N ALA A 86 2.64 -5.43 -9.95
CA ALA A 86 2.89 -4.36 -10.93
C ALA A 86 2.14 -3.06 -10.56
N GLU A 87 0.88 -3.16 -10.12
CA GLU A 87 0.04 -2.04 -9.72
C GLU A 87 0.63 -1.29 -8.50
N ILE A 88 1.05 -2.03 -7.49
CA ILE A 88 1.67 -1.48 -6.26
C ILE A 88 2.99 -0.79 -6.61
N MET A 89 3.80 -1.41 -7.47
CA MET A 89 5.07 -0.82 -7.88
C MET A 89 4.88 0.41 -8.77
N ALA A 90 3.86 0.45 -9.61
CA ALA A 90 3.51 1.64 -10.39
C ALA A 90 3.11 2.82 -9.49
N CYS A 91 2.28 2.58 -8.47
CA CYS A 91 1.95 3.58 -7.46
C CYS A 91 3.20 4.01 -6.67
N TYR A 92 4.03 3.05 -6.25
CA TYR A 92 5.27 3.28 -5.51
C TYR A 92 6.26 4.18 -6.29
N HIS A 93 6.48 3.89 -7.58
CA HIS A 93 7.35 4.70 -8.43
C HIS A 93 6.78 6.12 -8.67
N GLU A 94 5.45 6.25 -8.79
CA GLU A 94 4.83 7.58 -8.89
C GLU A 94 5.00 8.39 -7.60
N ILE A 95 4.88 7.77 -6.41
CA ILE A 95 5.13 8.45 -5.13
C ILE A 95 6.56 8.97 -5.07
N ILE A 96 7.55 8.12 -5.39
CA ILE A 96 8.96 8.51 -5.41
C ILE A 96 9.19 9.72 -6.30
N ARG A 97 8.68 9.66 -7.54
CA ARG A 97 8.83 10.74 -8.50
C ARG A 97 8.20 12.03 -7.97
N ARG A 98 7.00 11.96 -7.40
CA ARG A 98 6.31 13.16 -6.86
C ARG A 98 7.02 13.76 -5.67
N ILE A 99 7.54 12.94 -4.76
CA ILE A 99 8.32 13.44 -3.62
C ILE A 99 9.59 14.10 -4.14
N HIS A 100 10.30 13.48 -5.09
CA HIS A 100 11.51 14.06 -5.67
C HIS A 100 11.23 15.39 -6.39
N ASP A 101 10.18 15.45 -7.22
CA ASP A 101 9.82 16.63 -8.02
C ASP A 101 9.33 17.80 -7.15
N LEU A 102 8.57 17.51 -6.08
CA LEU A 102 7.99 18.55 -5.21
C LEU A 102 8.92 18.93 -4.05
N ARG A 103 9.72 17.98 -3.57
CA ARG A 103 10.56 18.10 -2.37
C ARG A 103 12.00 17.70 -2.68
N PRO A 104 12.71 18.47 -3.52
CA PRO A 104 14.12 18.21 -3.82
C PRO A 104 15.03 18.37 -2.59
N ASP A 105 14.53 18.98 -1.51
CA ASP A 105 15.20 19.07 -0.21
C ASP A 105 15.31 17.73 0.52
N ILE A 106 14.49 16.74 0.17
CA ILE A 106 14.45 15.44 0.83
C ILE A 106 15.44 14.48 0.17
N THR A 107 16.33 13.91 0.99
CA THR A 107 17.31 12.93 0.50
C THR A 107 16.64 11.61 0.09
N LEU A 108 17.21 10.93 -0.91
CA LEU A 108 16.72 9.62 -1.37
C LEU A 108 16.70 8.57 -0.26
N VAL A 109 17.62 8.68 0.71
CA VAL A 109 17.64 7.82 1.90
C VAL A 109 16.41 8.04 2.79
N ALA A 110 16.02 9.30 3.00
CA ALA A 110 14.81 9.63 3.75
C ALA A 110 13.54 9.12 3.03
N ILE A 111 13.48 9.25 1.70
CA ILE A 111 12.38 8.69 0.89
C ILE A 111 12.30 7.17 1.05
N GLY A 112 13.44 6.46 0.97
CA GLY A 112 13.49 5.01 1.16
C GLY A 112 13.03 4.58 2.56
N ARG A 113 13.46 5.30 3.61
CA ARG A 113 13.02 5.06 4.99
C ARG A 113 11.51 5.27 5.15
N PHE A 114 10.97 6.34 4.59
CA PHE A 114 9.56 6.67 4.62
C PHE A 114 8.69 5.57 3.96
N LEU A 115 9.11 5.04 2.82
CA LEU A 115 8.35 4.03 2.07
C LEU A 115 8.56 2.58 2.58
N GLY A 116 8.67 2.41 3.90
CA GLY A 116 8.80 1.09 4.54
C GLY A 116 10.24 0.58 4.66
N GLY A 117 11.22 1.47 4.75
CA GLY A 117 12.62 1.10 5.02
C GLY A 117 13.35 0.49 3.82
N ARG A 118 13.03 0.92 2.59
CA ARG A 118 13.71 0.43 1.39
C ARG A 118 15.08 1.09 1.22
N ASP A 119 16.00 0.35 0.60
CA ASP A 119 17.32 0.88 0.32
C ASP A 119 17.25 2.03 -0.71
N HIS A 120 18.07 3.05 -0.50
CA HIS A 120 18.13 4.25 -1.32
C HIS A 120 18.51 3.94 -2.78
N THR A 121 19.28 2.88 -3.06
CA THR A 121 19.60 2.47 -4.44
C THR A 121 18.35 2.04 -5.22
N CYS A 122 17.35 1.46 -4.55
CA CYS A 122 16.07 1.15 -5.18
C CYS A 122 15.32 2.41 -5.62
N ILE A 123 15.47 3.52 -4.87
CA ILE A 123 14.89 4.82 -5.21
C ILE A 123 15.58 5.40 -6.44
N VAL A 124 16.91 5.34 -6.49
CA VAL A 124 17.71 5.74 -7.66
C VAL A 124 17.28 4.98 -8.92
N HIS A 125 17.19 3.65 -8.83
CA HIS A 125 16.75 2.81 -9.96
C HIS A 125 15.30 3.11 -10.38
N SER A 126 14.42 3.39 -9.43
CA SER A 126 13.04 3.81 -9.72
C SER A 126 13.01 5.12 -10.51
N LEU A 127 13.77 6.13 -10.09
CA LEU A 127 13.84 7.44 -10.76
C LEU A 127 14.41 7.30 -12.17
N ALA A 128 15.52 6.58 -12.34
CA ALA A 128 16.15 6.35 -13.64
C ALA A 128 15.22 5.65 -14.64
N ARG A 129 14.39 4.70 -14.18
CA ARG A 129 13.48 3.91 -15.04
C ARG A 129 12.18 4.64 -15.37
N HIS A 130 11.70 5.50 -14.48
CA HIS A 130 10.38 6.13 -14.59
C HIS A 130 10.42 7.65 -14.82
N GLY A 131 11.58 8.18 -15.23
CA GLY A 131 11.71 9.54 -15.76
C GLY A 131 11.93 10.62 -14.71
N GLY A 132 12.48 10.28 -13.55
CA GLY A 132 13.05 11.30 -12.66
C GLY A 132 14.32 11.85 -13.29
N GLN A 133 14.37 13.16 -13.55
CA GLN A 133 15.62 13.81 -13.93
C GLN A 133 16.55 13.79 -12.71
N THR A 134 17.67 13.08 -12.84
CA THR A 134 18.81 13.14 -11.91
C THR A 134 19.67 14.37 -12.20
#